data_AF-A0A961RNG4-F1
#
_entry.id   AF-A0A961RNG4-F1
#
_cell.length_a   1.000
_cell.length_b   1.000
_cell.length_c   1.000
_cell.angle_alpha   90.00
_cell.angle_beta   90.00
_cell.angle_gamma   90.00
#
_symmetry.space_group_name_H-M   'P 1'
#
loop_
_entity.id
_entity.type
_entity.pdbx_description
1 polymer ?
#
loop_
_entity_poly.entity_id
_entity_poly.type
_entity_poly.pdbx_seq_one_letter_code
_entity_poly.pdbx_strand_id
1 'polypeptide(L)'
;MHSAIRKVVLAFLAVAAAAVSSPAAEKNTSATADHTKFEALKQAFTSGPEVTKACLACHTEASKQVMGSIHWTWKYEHPVTGQVLGKSEVINSFCGNVASNEPRCTSCHAGYGWTDMKAGPPQEETAVDCLICHDQSGQYTKIATAAGHVATGPAPVKGSTITGAKAWPVDLSKAAMSVGLPKAENCGQCHFYGGGGDNVKHGDLSSALFKPTKHVDVHMAKDGADMQCSTCHVSEAHKWSGSRYHVNAAGDITSKGHGAMPKPGERRDVATCESCHGKAPHEGPNPLLAIKLNDHTDRVACQTCHIPEFAKGGIATKTSWDWSTAGKMKDGKPYGEENYVQGDGRHMHTYLSTKGDFTWGEDVEPFYAWFNGQV
;
A
#
# COMPACT_ATOMS: atom_id res chain seq x y z
N MET A 1 -50.63 -70.95 20.60
CA MET A 1 -51.13 -69.57 20.44
C MET A 1 -49.93 -68.64 20.38
N HIS A 2 -49.79 -67.92 19.26
CA HIS A 2 -49.34 -66.52 19.11
C HIS A 2 -48.22 -66.02 20.04
N SER A 3 -47.12 -65.39 19.62
CA SER A 3 -46.81 -64.65 18.40
C SER A 3 -45.33 -64.21 18.43
N ALA A 4 -44.69 -64.31 17.27
CA ALA A 4 -43.69 -63.40 16.70
C ALA A 4 -42.53 -62.84 17.56
N ILE A 5 -41.36 -63.46 17.33
CA ILE A 5 -40.05 -62.81 17.35
C ILE A 5 -40.03 -61.71 16.28
N ARG A 6 -39.98 -60.43 16.66
CA ARG A 6 -39.66 -59.33 15.74
C ARG A 6 -38.18 -59.00 15.86
N LYS A 7 -37.41 -59.41 14.85
CA LYS A 7 -36.06 -58.93 14.56
C LYS A 7 -36.13 -57.43 14.27
N VAL A 8 -35.44 -56.62 15.06
CA VAL A 8 -35.18 -55.21 14.74
C VAL A 8 -34.08 -55.19 13.68
N VAL A 9 -34.45 -54.85 12.45
CA VAL A 9 -33.53 -54.63 11.34
C VAL A 9 -32.92 -53.25 11.52
N LEU A 10 -31.60 -53.19 11.71
CA LEU A 10 -30.83 -51.95 11.54
C LEU A 10 -30.89 -51.54 10.07
N ALA A 11 -31.61 -50.46 9.76
CA ALA A 11 -31.47 -49.75 8.50
C ALA A 11 -30.53 -48.55 8.73
N PHE A 12 -29.26 -48.71 8.37
CA PHE A 12 -28.35 -47.58 8.19
C PHE A 12 -28.80 -46.80 6.96
N LEU A 13 -29.45 -45.67 7.16
CA LEU A 13 -29.64 -44.64 6.12
C LEU A 13 -28.30 -43.93 5.92
N ALA A 14 -27.54 -44.39 4.92
CA ALA A 14 -26.45 -43.61 4.36
C ALA A 14 -27.06 -42.42 3.61
N VAL A 15 -27.13 -41.26 4.26
CA VAL A 15 -27.40 -39.99 3.58
C VAL A 15 -26.13 -39.64 2.80
N ALA A 16 -26.13 -39.92 1.51
CA ALA A 16 -25.13 -39.38 0.60
C ALA A 16 -25.31 -37.85 0.58
N ALA A 17 -24.42 -37.13 1.26
CA ALA A 17 -24.30 -35.69 1.12
C ALA A 17 -23.83 -35.42 -0.32
N ALA A 18 -24.77 -35.07 -1.20
CA ALA A 18 -24.45 -34.48 -2.48
C ALA A 18 -23.73 -33.16 -2.19
N ALA A 19 -22.41 -33.16 -2.39
CA ALA A 19 -21.63 -31.93 -2.42
C ALA A 19 -22.21 -31.08 -3.56
N VAL A 20 -22.98 -30.07 -3.20
CA VAL A 20 -23.31 -28.96 -4.10
C VAL A 20 -21.97 -28.25 -4.31
N SER A 21 -21.26 -28.67 -5.36
CA SER A 21 -20.18 -27.90 -5.91
C SER A 21 -20.79 -26.58 -6.39
N SER A 22 -20.66 -25.53 -5.57
CA SER A 22 -20.90 -24.17 -6.02
C SER A 22 -20.09 -23.97 -7.30
N PRO A 23 -20.70 -23.47 -8.40
CA PRO A 23 -19.93 -23.12 -9.57
C PRO A 23 -18.90 -22.09 -9.12
N ALA A 24 -17.64 -22.32 -9.46
CA ALA A 24 -16.61 -21.30 -9.29
C ALA A 24 -17.14 -20.00 -9.89
N ALA A 25 -17.19 -18.94 -9.10
CA ALA A 25 -17.60 -17.63 -9.55
C ALA A 25 -16.83 -17.30 -10.83
N GLU A 26 -17.55 -17.17 -11.95
CA GLU A 26 -16.98 -16.68 -13.19
C GLU A 26 -16.33 -15.33 -12.88
N LYS A 27 -15.01 -15.24 -13.10
CA LYS A 27 -14.31 -13.96 -13.08
C LYS A 27 -14.90 -13.12 -14.21
N ASN A 28 -15.88 -12.29 -13.90
CA ASN A 28 -16.26 -11.16 -14.72
C ASN A 28 -15.03 -10.26 -14.84
N THR A 29 -14.20 -10.47 -15.86
CA THR A 29 -13.11 -9.56 -16.15
C THR A 29 -13.71 -8.34 -16.82
N SER A 30 -13.98 -7.30 -16.05
CA SER A 30 -14.34 -5.95 -16.53
C SER A 30 -13.22 -5.26 -17.34
N ALA A 31 -12.18 -6.00 -17.73
CA ALA A 31 -11.03 -5.51 -18.47
C ALA A 31 -11.34 -5.53 -19.97
N THR A 32 -11.06 -4.42 -20.64
CA THR A 32 -11.29 -4.26 -22.09
C THR A 32 -10.19 -4.89 -22.95
N ALA A 33 -9.11 -5.36 -22.34
CA ALA A 33 -7.97 -5.97 -23.01
C ALA A 33 -7.41 -7.16 -22.22
N ASP A 34 -7.00 -8.20 -22.93
CA ASP A 34 -6.29 -9.36 -22.41
C ASP A 34 -4.83 -9.29 -22.86
N HIS A 35 -3.93 -8.95 -21.94
CA HIS A 35 -2.53 -8.69 -22.25
C HIS A 35 -1.77 -9.94 -22.69
N THR A 36 -2.28 -11.14 -22.39
CA THR A 36 -1.67 -12.41 -22.85
C THR A 36 -1.82 -12.61 -24.36
N LYS A 37 -2.73 -11.86 -25.02
CA LYS A 37 -2.99 -11.96 -26.46
C LYS A 37 -2.14 -11.02 -27.31
N PHE A 38 -1.43 -10.06 -26.73
CA PHE A 38 -0.59 -9.13 -27.50
C PHE A 38 0.77 -9.74 -27.82
N GLU A 39 1.05 -9.94 -29.11
CA GLU A 39 2.35 -10.43 -29.59
C GLU A 39 3.52 -9.53 -29.14
N ALA A 40 3.28 -8.22 -29.02
CA ALA A 40 4.26 -7.26 -28.50
C ALA A 40 4.75 -7.59 -27.08
N LEU A 41 4.02 -8.40 -26.30
CA LEU A 41 4.40 -8.83 -24.95
C LEU A 41 4.94 -10.27 -24.90
N LYS A 42 4.81 -11.03 -25.99
CA LYS A 42 5.28 -12.43 -26.12
C LYS A 42 6.73 -12.49 -26.60
N GLN A 43 7.58 -11.71 -25.96
CA GLN A 43 9.01 -11.67 -26.24
C GLN A 43 9.80 -11.62 -24.95
N ALA A 44 11.07 -12.00 -25.00
CA ALA A 44 11.97 -11.87 -23.85
C ALA A 44 12.33 -10.39 -23.65
N PHE A 45 12.11 -9.88 -22.44
CA PHE A 45 12.56 -8.55 -22.03
C PHE A 45 13.78 -8.66 -21.12
N THR A 46 14.78 -7.82 -21.37
CA THR A 46 16.02 -7.78 -20.58
C THR A 46 16.03 -6.67 -19.56
N SER A 47 15.12 -5.69 -19.68
CA SER A 47 15.00 -4.58 -18.74
C SER A 47 13.56 -4.05 -18.65
N GLY A 48 13.25 -3.39 -17.52
CA GLY A 48 11.97 -2.69 -17.33
C GLY A 48 11.65 -1.67 -18.43
N PRO A 49 12.60 -0.79 -18.84
CA PRO A 49 12.37 0.15 -19.92
C PRO A 49 11.99 -0.47 -21.27
N GLU A 50 12.45 -1.69 -21.59
CA GLU A 50 12.00 -2.41 -22.79
C GLU A 50 10.53 -2.81 -22.70
N VAL A 51 10.06 -3.22 -21.51
CA VAL A 51 8.65 -3.48 -21.26
C VAL A 51 7.84 -2.19 -21.43
N THR A 52 8.28 -1.10 -20.80
CA THR A 52 7.58 0.20 -20.91
C THR A 52 7.51 0.65 -22.36
N LYS A 53 8.58 0.49 -23.14
CA LYS A 53 8.57 0.77 -24.58
C LYS A 53 7.50 -0.05 -25.33
N ALA A 54 7.31 -1.33 -24.99
CA ALA A 54 6.25 -2.15 -25.56
C ALA A 54 4.85 -1.67 -25.13
N CYS A 55 4.67 -1.29 -23.85
CA CYS A 55 3.41 -0.72 -23.36
C CYS A 55 3.02 0.57 -24.11
N LEU A 56 4.01 1.45 -24.37
CA LEU A 56 3.79 2.74 -25.03
C LEU A 56 3.40 2.64 -26.50
N ALA A 57 3.51 1.47 -27.13
CA ALA A 57 2.96 1.26 -28.47
C ALA A 57 1.42 1.36 -28.50
N CYS A 58 0.75 1.11 -27.37
CA CYS A 58 -0.71 1.21 -27.22
C CYS A 58 -1.15 2.27 -26.21
N HIS A 59 -0.37 2.50 -25.14
CA HIS A 59 -0.69 3.43 -24.06
C HIS A 59 0.08 4.75 -24.20
N THR A 60 -0.10 5.43 -25.33
CA THR A 60 0.76 6.55 -25.79
C THR A 60 0.81 7.77 -24.86
N GLU A 61 -0.16 7.92 -23.97
CA GLU A 61 -0.22 9.05 -23.02
C GLU A 61 0.07 8.63 -21.57
N ALA A 62 0.16 7.32 -21.29
CA ALA A 62 0.25 6.82 -19.91
C ALA A 62 1.54 7.26 -19.21
N SER A 63 2.69 7.19 -19.88
CA SER A 63 3.95 7.65 -19.27
C SER A 63 3.89 9.14 -18.95
N LYS A 64 3.43 10.00 -19.87
CA LYS A 64 3.29 11.44 -19.62
C LYS A 64 2.37 11.74 -18.43
N GLN A 65 1.27 10.99 -18.31
CA GLN A 65 0.34 11.10 -17.19
C GLN A 65 1.01 10.75 -15.85
N VAL A 66 1.74 9.62 -15.79
CA VAL A 66 2.52 9.22 -14.61
C VAL A 66 3.59 10.27 -14.31
N MET A 67 4.30 10.74 -15.34
CA MET A 67 5.37 11.74 -15.21
C MET A 67 4.87 13.08 -14.66
N GLY A 68 3.61 13.43 -14.93
CA GLY A 68 2.94 14.60 -14.37
C GLY A 68 2.37 14.42 -12.95
N SER A 69 2.61 13.28 -12.29
CA SER A 69 2.10 12.97 -10.96
C SER A 69 3.16 13.12 -9.86
N ILE A 70 2.72 13.18 -8.59
CA ILE A 70 3.62 13.15 -7.43
C ILE A 70 4.41 11.84 -7.32
N HIS A 71 3.89 10.72 -7.84
CA HIS A 71 4.60 9.44 -7.82
C HIS A 71 5.86 9.44 -8.69
N TRP A 72 5.89 10.31 -9.71
CA TRP A 72 7.07 10.52 -10.56
C TRP A 72 7.95 11.67 -10.07
N THR A 73 7.36 12.83 -9.87
CA THR A 73 8.12 14.05 -9.57
C THR A 73 8.70 14.02 -8.16
N TRP A 74 8.03 13.33 -7.23
CA TRP A 74 8.25 13.44 -5.78
C TRP A 74 8.20 14.88 -5.26
N LYS A 75 7.53 15.77 -5.99
CA LYS A 75 7.35 17.18 -5.64
C LYS A 75 5.87 17.51 -5.51
N TYR A 76 5.58 18.42 -4.59
CA TYR A 76 4.25 18.96 -4.35
C TYR A 76 4.36 20.44 -4.03
N GLU A 77 3.78 21.29 -4.88
CA GLU A 77 3.67 22.71 -4.60
C GLU A 77 2.37 22.96 -3.83
N HIS A 78 2.49 23.46 -2.59
CA HIS A 78 1.35 23.69 -1.73
C HIS A 78 0.60 24.96 -2.19
N PRO A 79 -0.68 24.86 -2.60
CA PRO A 79 -1.38 25.97 -3.25
C PRO A 79 -1.62 27.18 -2.35
N VAL A 80 -1.79 26.96 -1.04
CA VAL A 80 -2.01 28.04 -0.05
C VAL A 80 -0.71 28.69 0.43
N THR A 81 0.29 27.89 0.80
CA THR A 81 1.54 28.39 1.42
C THR A 81 2.63 28.72 0.42
N GLY A 82 2.54 28.21 -0.82
CA GLY A 82 3.58 28.31 -1.84
C GLY A 82 4.82 27.44 -1.55
N GLN A 83 4.80 26.63 -0.49
CA GLN A 83 5.93 25.75 -0.16
C GLN A 83 6.07 24.63 -1.18
N VAL A 84 7.31 24.32 -1.55
CA VAL A 84 7.63 23.13 -2.34
C VAL A 84 7.98 22.00 -1.37
N LEU A 85 7.10 21.01 -1.33
CA LEU A 85 7.17 19.82 -0.50
C LEU A 85 7.35 18.58 -1.39
N GLY A 86 7.27 17.40 -0.80
CA GLY A 86 7.44 16.13 -1.50
C GLY A 86 8.71 15.38 -1.11
N LYS A 87 8.79 14.10 -1.43
CA LYS A 87 9.89 13.21 -0.99
C LYS A 87 11.26 13.68 -1.50
N SER A 88 11.34 14.42 -2.61
CA SER A 88 12.61 15.00 -3.08
C SER A 88 13.05 16.24 -2.29
N GLU A 89 12.13 16.87 -1.56
CA GLU A 89 12.37 18.17 -0.89
C GLU A 89 12.42 18.04 0.63
N VAL A 90 11.63 17.14 1.23
CA VAL A 90 11.48 17.06 2.69
C VAL A 90 12.52 16.17 3.35
N ILE A 91 12.93 16.59 4.55
CA ILE A 91 13.77 15.81 5.47
C ILE A 91 12.87 15.14 6.52
N ASN A 92 13.19 13.92 6.92
CA ASN A 92 12.51 13.23 8.03
C ASN A 92 13.52 12.66 9.04
N SER A 93 13.04 12.33 10.22
CA SER A 93 13.81 11.71 11.31
C SER A 93 14.09 10.21 11.13
N PHE A 94 13.71 9.61 9.99
CA PHE A 94 14.05 8.21 9.68
C PHE A 94 15.39 8.14 8.94
N CYS A 95 15.37 8.19 7.61
CA CYS A 95 16.57 8.09 6.78
C CYS A 95 17.14 9.46 6.40
N GLY A 96 16.63 10.56 6.99
CA GLY A 96 17.06 11.91 6.66
C GLY A 96 16.44 12.38 5.35
N ASN A 97 17.18 12.25 4.26
CA ASN A 97 16.78 12.76 2.94
C ASN A 97 17.17 11.78 1.81
N VAL A 98 16.71 12.07 0.60
CA VAL A 98 16.98 11.24 -0.58
C VAL A 98 18.33 11.55 -1.22
N ALA A 99 18.75 12.81 -1.21
CA ALA A 99 20.01 13.23 -1.83
C ALA A 99 21.18 12.43 -1.26
N SER A 100 22.11 12.01 -2.11
CA SER A 100 23.23 11.09 -1.80
C SER A 100 22.85 9.64 -1.44
N ASN A 101 21.56 9.31 -1.41
CA ASN A 101 21.03 7.99 -1.05
C ASN A 101 20.11 7.42 -2.15
N GLU A 102 20.14 8.00 -3.35
CA GLU A 102 19.17 7.81 -4.42
C GLU A 102 18.95 6.35 -4.77
N PRO A 103 19.98 5.51 -5.04
CA PRO A 103 19.76 4.14 -5.48
C PRO A 103 18.98 3.29 -4.48
N ARG A 104 19.06 3.63 -3.18
CA ARG A 104 18.28 2.98 -2.13
C ARG A 104 16.87 3.55 -2.02
N CYS A 105 16.74 4.87 -2.08
CA CYS A 105 15.45 5.54 -1.90
C CYS A 105 14.51 5.39 -3.11
N THR A 106 15.06 5.46 -4.33
CA THR A 106 14.33 5.39 -5.61
C THR A 106 13.99 3.97 -6.02
N SER A 107 14.39 2.97 -5.23
CA SER A 107 13.78 1.65 -5.29
C SER A 107 12.26 1.67 -5.05
N CYS A 108 11.74 2.68 -4.33
CA CYS A 108 10.30 2.95 -4.18
C CYS A 108 9.77 4.05 -5.13
N HIS A 109 10.55 4.51 -6.11
CA HIS A 109 10.07 5.46 -7.12
C HIS A 109 9.28 4.72 -8.20
N ALA A 110 8.32 5.38 -8.87
CA ALA A 110 7.52 4.80 -9.95
C ALA A 110 8.28 4.74 -11.30
N GLY A 111 9.61 4.61 -11.25
CA GLY A 111 10.49 4.63 -12.40
C GLY A 111 11.78 3.86 -12.21
N TYR A 112 12.61 3.92 -13.23
CA TYR A 112 13.91 3.26 -13.34
C TYR A 112 15.03 4.28 -13.53
N GLY A 113 16.13 4.11 -12.80
CA GLY A 113 17.37 4.83 -13.07
C GLY A 113 17.46 6.24 -12.48
N TRP A 114 16.61 6.61 -11.51
CA TRP A 114 16.77 7.90 -10.83
C TRP A 114 17.90 7.82 -9.79
N THR A 115 19.07 8.34 -10.16
CA THR A 115 20.32 8.24 -9.38
C THR A 115 20.89 9.59 -8.93
N ASP A 116 20.34 10.72 -9.40
CA ASP A 116 20.76 12.06 -9.03
C ASP A 116 19.54 12.95 -8.76
N MET A 117 19.33 13.32 -7.50
CA MET A 117 18.23 14.23 -7.14
C MET A 117 18.37 15.62 -7.77
N LYS A 118 19.60 16.08 -8.09
CA LYS A 118 19.83 17.41 -8.67
C LYS A 118 19.36 17.48 -10.12
N ALA A 119 19.55 16.41 -10.88
CA ALA A 119 19.08 16.31 -12.27
C ALA A 119 17.55 16.12 -12.37
N GLY A 120 16.88 15.76 -11.28
CA GLY A 120 15.47 15.36 -11.29
C GLY A 120 15.27 13.93 -11.81
N PRO A 121 14.01 13.44 -11.84
CA PRO A 121 13.73 12.11 -12.36
C PRO A 121 14.12 12.01 -13.85
N PRO A 122 14.36 10.79 -14.37
CA PRO A 122 14.62 10.56 -15.78
C PRO A 122 13.59 11.27 -16.68
N GLN A 123 14.02 11.72 -17.86
CA GLN A 123 13.12 12.42 -18.80
C GLN A 123 12.54 11.49 -19.87
N GLU A 124 13.15 10.32 -20.06
CA GLU A 124 12.68 9.32 -21.03
C GLU A 124 11.37 8.69 -20.58
N GLU A 125 10.35 8.69 -21.44
CA GLU A 125 9.04 8.09 -21.14
C GLU A 125 9.14 6.58 -20.84
N THR A 126 10.16 5.91 -21.39
CA THR A 126 10.44 4.49 -21.14
C THR A 126 11.00 4.23 -19.74
N ALA A 127 11.41 5.25 -19.00
CA ALA A 127 11.86 5.11 -17.62
C ALA A 127 10.71 4.97 -16.61
N VAL A 128 9.46 5.17 -17.03
CA VAL A 128 8.28 4.88 -16.19
C VAL A 128 8.18 3.39 -15.92
N ASP A 129 7.94 3.02 -14.66
CA ASP A 129 7.68 1.63 -14.28
C ASP A 129 6.17 1.37 -14.26
N CYS A 130 5.66 0.76 -15.32
CA CYS A 130 4.25 0.37 -15.39
C CYS A 130 3.95 -0.86 -14.51
N LEU A 131 4.92 -1.74 -14.30
CA LEU A 131 4.70 -3.05 -13.68
C LEU A 131 4.58 -2.98 -12.16
N ILE A 132 5.26 -2.03 -11.50
CA ILE A 132 5.19 -1.90 -10.03
C ILE A 132 3.75 -1.72 -9.54
N CYS A 133 2.92 -1.00 -10.30
CA CYS A 133 1.52 -0.78 -9.98
C CYS A 133 0.58 -1.83 -10.58
N HIS A 134 0.92 -2.41 -11.73
CA HIS A 134 -0.03 -3.19 -12.52
C HIS A 134 0.22 -4.70 -12.53
N ASP A 135 1.41 -5.19 -12.14
CA ASP A 135 1.69 -6.64 -12.10
C ASP A 135 0.66 -7.42 -11.29
N GLN A 136 0.13 -8.50 -11.85
CA GLN A 136 -0.74 -9.44 -11.14
C GLN A 136 -0.12 -10.84 -11.03
N SER A 137 1.10 -11.02 -11.52
CA SER A 137 1.80 -12.29 -11.44
C SER A 137 2.33 -12.57 -10.03
N GLY A 138 2.49 -11.54 -9.21
CA GLY A 138 2.92 -11.63 -7.81
C GLY A 138 4.42 -11.84 -7.65
N GLN A 139 5.20 -11.74 -8.73
CA GLN A 139 6.65 -11.90 -8.69
C GLN A 139 7.42 -10.63 -9.04
N TYR A 140 6.76 -9.60 -9.58
CA TYR A 140 7.44 -8.36 -9.91
C TYR A 140 7.87 -7.63 -8.63
N THR A 141 9.17 -7.36 -8.51
CA THR A 141 9.72 -6.56 -7.42
C THR A 141 11.03 -5.91 -7.79
N LYS A 142 11.32 -4.76 -7.19
CA LYS A 142 12.56 -4.01 -7.39
C LYS A 142 13.63 -4.45 -6.41
N ILE A 143 14.89 -4.29 -6.82
CA ILE A 143 16.04 -4.45 -5.92
C ILE A 143 16.13 -3.20 -5.02
N ALA A 144 16.31 -3.41 -3.71
CA ALA A 144 16.32 -2.35 -2.70
C ALA A 144 17.37 -1.26 -2.91
N THR A 145 18.42 -1.52 -3.69
CA THR A 145 19.58 -0.63 -3.86
C THR A 145 19.96 -0.41 -5.32
N ALA A 146 19.05 -0.66 -6.27
CA ALA A 146 19.33 -0.57 -7.70
C ALA A 146 18.54 0.53 -8.41
N ALA A 147 18.25 1.65 -7.74
CA ALA A 147 17.64 2.83 -8.34
C ALA A 147 16.35 2.54 -9.14
N GLY A 148 15.51 1.66 -8.60
CA GLY A 148 14.25 1.28 -9.22
C GLY A 148 14.33 0.04 -10.13
N HIS A 149 15.51 -0.44 -10.48
CA HIS A 149 15.67 -1.59 -11.37
C HIS A 149 15.31 -2.92 -10.70
N VAL A 150 14.87 -3.86 -11.53
CA VAL A 150 14.64 -5.27 -11.18
C VAL A 150 15.85 -6.10 -11.59
N ALA A 151 16.02 -7.27 -10.98
CA ALA A 151 16.99 -8.24 -11.46
C ALA A 151 16.42 -9.00 -12.65
N THR A 152 17.16 -9.08 -13.75
CA THR A 152 16.85 -9.93 -14.91
C THR A 152 17.97 -10.95 -15.10
N GLY A 153 17.67 -12.11 -15.68
CA GLY A 153 18.65 -13.16 -15.96
C GLY A 153 18.73 -14.27 -14.91
N PRO A 154 19.80 -15.10 -14.92
CA PRO A 154 19.86 -16.30 -14.08
C PRO A 154 20.12 -15.99 -12.60
N ALA A 155 19.54 -16.81 -11.73
CA ALA A 155 19.84 -16.80 -10.30
C ALA A 155 21.28 -17.30 -10.02
N PRO A 156 21.89 -16.94 -8.87
CA PRO A 156 21.35 -16.11 -7.79
C PRO A 156 21.56 -14.62 -8.00
N VAL A 157 20.58 -13.82 -7.56
CA VAL A 157 20.69 -12.37 -7.49
C VAL A 157 21.24 -11.98 -6.12
N LYS A 158 22.20 -11.05 -6.10
CA LYS A 158 22.73 -10.48 -4.84
C LYS A 158 21.83 -9.34 -4.35
N GLY A 159 21.67 -9.25 -3.03
CA GLY A 159 20.90 -8.18 -2.38
C GLY A 159 19.49 -8.60 -2.00
N SER A 160 18.67 -7.60 -1.66
CA SER A 160 17.30 -7.77 -1.22
C SER A 160 16.33 -7.04 -2.13
N THR A 161 15.06 -7.44 -2.08
CA THR A 161 13.94 -6.71 -2.66
C THR A 161 13.61 -5.49 -1.82
N ILE A 162 12.79 -4.59 -2.36
CA ILE A 162 12.25 -3.43 -1.64
C ILE A 162 11.43 -3.81 -0.39
N THR A 163 10.92 -5.04 -0.33
CA THR A 163 10.20 -5.60 0.82
C THR A 163 11.11 -6.29 1.85
N GLY A 164 12.43 -6.32 1.61
CA GLY A 164 13.43 -6.93 2.49
C GLY A 164 13.68 -8.42 2.27
N ALA A 165 12.95 -9.07 1.36
CA ALA A 165 13.20 -10.47 0.98
C ALA A 165 14.50 -10.62 0.18
N LYS A 166 15.06 -11.82 0.09
CA LYS A 166 16.19 -12.10 -0.79
C LYS A 166 15.79 -11.83 -2.25
N ALA A 167 16.58 -11.09 -3.01
CA ALA A 167 16.25 -10.77 -4.39
C ALA A 167 16.22 -12.02 -5.29
N TRP A 168 15.34 -12.00 -6.29
CA TRP A 168 15.18 -13.05 -7.32
C TRP A 168 15.09 -12.41 -8.71
N PRO A 169 15.37 -13.18 -9.77
CA PRO A 169 15.17 -12.68 -11.13
C PRO A 169 13.69 -12.58 -11.46
N VAL A 170 13.28 -11.42 -11.98
CA VAL A 170 11.91 -11.12 -12.40
C VAL A 170 11.70 -11.62 -13.82
N ASP A 171 10.62 -12.36 -14.03
CA ASP A 171 10.14 -12.72 -15.37
C ASP A 171 9.31 -11.54 -15.92
N LEU A 172 9.97 -10.66 -16.67
CA LEU A 172 9.35 -9.43 -17.17
C LEU A 172 8.21 -9.70 -18.16
N SER A 173 8.32 -10.74 -18.99
CA SER A 173 7.28 -11.11 -19.95
C SER A 173 6.02 -11.61 -19.24
N LYS A 174 6.21 -12.46 -18.21
CA LYS A 174 5.10 -12.92 -17.35
C LYS A 174 4.45 -11.76 -16.60
N ALA A 175 5.25 -10.83 -16.06
CA ALA A 175 4.71 -9.65 -15.38
C ALA A 175 3.89 -8.79 -16.35
N ALA A 176 4.45 -8.47 -17.52
CA ALA A 176 3.80 -7.65 -18.55
C ALA A 176 2.49 -8.26 -19.07
N MET A 177 2.43 -9.58 -19.26
CA MET A 177 1.20 -10.25 -19.69
C MET A 177 0.15 -10.37 -18.59
N SER A 178 0.53 -10.23 -17.32
CA SER A 178 -0.39 -10.35 -16.18
C SER A 178 -1.07 -9.03 -15.80
N VAL A 179 -0.69 -7.91 -16.41
CA VAL A 179 -1.07 -6.58 -15.92
C VAL A 179 -2.59 -6.41 -15.77
N GLY A 180 -2.99 -5.71 -14.70
CA GLY A 180 -4.39 -5.46 -14.36
C GLY A 180 -4.56 -4.25 -13.44
N LEU A 181 -5.76 -4.09 -12.86
CA LEU A 181 -6.00 -3.03 -11.87
C LEU A 181 -5.13 -3.26 -10.62
N PRO A 182 -4.49 -2.20 -10.07
CA PRO A 182 -3.67 -2.33 -8.87
C PRO A 182 -4.43 -2.90 -7.68
N LYS A 183 -3.76 -3.76 -6.92
CA LYS A 183 -4.21 -4.29 -5.64
C LYS A 183 -3.37 -3.75 -4.49
N ALA A 184 -3.78 -4.05 -3.26
CA ALA A 184 -3.02 -3.76 -2.04
C ALA A 184 -1.57 -4.23 -2.12
N GLU A 185 -1.29 -5.37 -2.75
CA GLU A 185 0.07 -5.88 -2.96
C GLU A 185 0.94 -4.95 -3.80
N ASN A 186 0.38 -4.33 -4.85
CA ASN A 186 1.11 -3.41 -5.72
C ASN A 186 1.49 -2.12 -4.97
N CYS A 187 0.52 -1.50 -4.29
CA CYS A 187 0.75 -0.30 -3.49
C CYS A 187 1.69 -0.61 -2.31
N GLY A 188 1.46 -1.76 -1.66
CA GLY A 188 2.14 -2.20 -0.45
C GLY A 188 3.64 -2.38 -0.62
N GLN A 189 4.13 -2.78 -1.80
CA GLN A 189 5.58 -2.90 -2.07
C GLN A 189 6.38 -1.64 -1.70
N CYS A 190 5.76 -0.46 -1.82
CA CYS A 190 6.38 0.83 -1.46
C CYS A 190 5.75 1.49 -0.23
N HIS A 191 4.44 1.30 0.00
CA HIS A 191 3.73 1.99 1.07
C HIS A 191 3.79 1.27 2.42
N PHE A 192 3.92 -0.06 2.43
CA PHE A 192 3.99 -0.86 3.66
C PHE A 192 5.43 -1.00 4.15
N TYR A 193 6.39 -0.83 3.24
CA TYR A 193 7.81 -0.96 3.53
C TYR A 193 8.52 0.40 3.42
N GLY A 194 9.23 0.78 4.47
CA GLY A 194 9.95 2.05 4.55
C GLY A 194 10.93 2.03 5.71
N GLY A 195 11.90 2.93 5.79
CA GLY A 195 12.84 2.97 6.93
C GLY A 195 13.69 1.70 7.14
N GLY A 196 13.63 0.73 6.22
CA GLY A 196 14.32 -0.55 6.30
C GLY A 196 13.47 -1.76 6.68
N GLY A 197 12.14 -1.67 6.73
CA GLY A 197 11.28 -2.83 6.98
C GLY A 197 9.79 -2.56 6.80
N ASP A 198 9.00 -3.60 7.07
CA ASP A 198 7.53 -3.58 7.14
C ASP A 198 7.03 -2.72 8.32
N ASN A 199 6.00 -1.91 8.11
CA ASN A 199 5.36 -1.04 9.09
C ASN A 199 6.27 -0.06 9.85
N VAL A 200 7.55 0.07 9.47
CA VAL A 200 8.53 0.85 10.23
C VAL A 200 8.22 2.35 10.22
N LYS A 201 7.67 2.88 9.11
CA LYS A 201 7.51 4.33 8.91
C LYS A 201 6.06 4.81 9.06
N HIS A 202 5.11 4.21 8.36
CA HIS A 202 3.70 4.53 8.45
C HIS A 202 3.03 3.42 9.24
N GLY A 203 2.79 3.65 10.53
CA GLY A 203 2.34 2.59 11.44
C GLY A 203 0.91 2.09 11.14
N ASP A 204 0.17 2.74 10.26
CA ASP A 204 -1.16 2.36 9.77
C ASP A 204 -1.14 1.55 8.47
N LEU A 205 0.03 1.34 7.86
CA LEU A 205 0.18 0.67 6.56
C LEU A 205 1.26 -0.42 6.64
N SER A 206 0.83 -1.69 6.68
CA SER A 206 1.71 -2.86 6.84
C SER A 206 1.28 -4.05 6.00
N SER A 207 2.11 -5.08 5.95
CA SER A 207 1.76 -6.36 5.32
C SER A 207 0.51 -7.05 5.90
N ALA A 208 0.06 -6.66 7.11
CA ALA A 208 -1.21 -7.13 7.67
C ALA A 208 -2.42 -6.74 6.79
N LEU A 209 -2.30 -5.70 5.97
CA LEU A 209 -3.33 -5.24 5.03
C LEU A 209 -3.44 -6.09 3.75
N PHE A 210 -2.59 -7.10 3.53
CA PHE A 210 -2.79 -8.04 2.42
C PHE A 210 -3.97 -8.98 2.67
N LYS A 211 -4.21 -9.35 3.94
CA LYS A 211 -5.33 -10.19 4.36
C LYS A 211 -5.85 -9.73 5.73
N PRO A 212 -6.33 -8.48 5.84
CA PRO A 212 -6.69 -7.92 7.13
C PRO A 212 -7.98 -8.56 7.64
N THR A 213 -8.04 -8.74 8.96
CA THR A 213 -9.32 -8.93 9.65
C THR A 213 -10.00 -7.57 9.82
N LYS A 214 -11.30 -7.53 10.12
CA LYS A 214 -12.01 -6.28 10.44
C LYS A 214 -11.37 -5.48 11.58
N HIS A 215 -10.67 -6.14 12.49
CA HIS A 215 -9.97 -5.47 13.58
C HIS A 215 -8.80 -4.61 13.06
N VAL A 216 -8.09 -5.10 12.04
CA VAL A 216 -7.00 -4.37 11.38
C VAL A 216 -7.56 -3.24 10.52
N ASP A 217 -8.46 -3.55 9.58
CA ASP A 217 -9.13 -2.55 8.76
C ASP A 217 -10.48 -3.07 8.25
N VAL A 218 -11.57 -2.37 8.59
CA VAL A 218 -12.94 -2.76 8.20
C VAL A 218 -13.24 -2.55 6.71
N HIS A 219 -12.54 -1.65 6.06
CA HIS A 219 -12.74 -1.31 4.64
C HIS A 219 -12.03 -2.32 3.75
N MET A 220 -10.81 -2.71 4.10
CA MET A 220 -9.97 -3.63 3.31
C MET A 220 -10.19 -5.10 3.67
N ALA A 221 -10.77 -5.43 4.83
CA ALA A 221 -11.04 -6.81 5.21
C ALA A 221 -11.96 -7.50 4.20
N LYS A 222 -11.64 -8.75 3.87
CA LYS A 222 -12.41 -9.58 2.92
C LYS A 222 -13.85 -9.83 3.38
N ASP A 223 -14.05 -9.96 4.70
CA ASP A 223 -15.37 -10.10 5.31
C ASP A 223 -16.00 -8.73 5.69
N GLY A 224 -15.28 -7.63 5.42
CA GLY A 224 -15.73 -6.24 5.51
C GLY A 224 -16.18 -5.70 4.15
N ALA A 225 -15.62 -4.59 3.70
CA ALA A 225 -15.96 -4.00 2.39
C ALA A 225 -15.05 -4.47 1.23
N ASP A 226 -14.03 -5.28 1.51
CA ASP A 226 -13.09 -5.86 0.52
C ASP A 226 -12.49 -4.81 -0.45
N MET A 227 -12.25 -3.60 0.05
CA MET A 227 -11.78 -2.48 -0.75
C MET A 227 -10.29 -2.61 -1.09
N GLN A 228 -9.96 -2.30 -2.33
CA GLN A 228 -8.58 -2.00 -2.74
C GLN A 228 -8.25 -0.52 -2.46
N CYS A 229 -6.96 -0.18 -2.40
CA CYS A 229 -6.52 1.21 -2.18
C CYS A 229 -7.17 2.19 -3.17
N SER A 230 -7.28 1.79 -4.43
CA SER A 230 -7.90 2.55 -5.53
C SER A 230 -9.40 2.76 -5.41
N THR A 231 -10.07 2.07 -4.48
CA THR A 231 -11.50 2.28 -4.18
C THR A 231 -11.71 3.62 -3.48
N CYS A 232 -10.79 3.99 -2.57
CA CYS A 232 -10.82 5.27 -1.85
C CYS A 232 -9.92 6.31 -2.53
N HIS A 233 -8.70 5.92 -2.89
CA HIS A 233 -7.76 6.74 -3.65
C HIS A 233 -8.09 6.65 -5.14
N VAL A 234 -9.19 7.25 -5.55
CA VAL A 234 -9.59 7.32 -6.96
C VAL A 234 -8.51 8.06 -7.75
N SER A 235 -8.25 7.62 -8.98
CA SER A 235 -7.32 8.30 -9.87
C SER A 235 -7.96 8.74 -11.18
N GLU A 236 -7.47 9.85 -11.71
CA GLU A 236 -7.74 10.32 -13.06
C GLU A 236 -6.41 10.65 -13.74
N ALA A 237 -6.20 10.12 -14.95
CA ALA A 237 -4.95 10.33 -15.69
C ALA A 237 -3.70 10.07 -14.82
N HIS A 238 -3.69 8.95 -14.09
CA HIS A 238 -2.63 8.54 -13.15
C HIS A 238 -2.33 9.52 -12.00
N LYS A 239 -3.18 10.52 -11.76
CA LYS A 239 -3.14 11.38 -10.59
C LYS A 239 -4.09 10.83 -9.53
N TRP A 240 -3.55 10.54 -8.36
CA TRP A 240 -4.27 9.87 -7.28
C TRP A 240 -4.78 10.89 -6.26
N SER A 241 -6.03 10.71 -5.82
CA SER A 241 -6.63 11.51 -4.74
C SER A 241 -6.03 11.15 -3.38
N GLY A 242 -6.00 12.12 -2.47
CA GLY A 242 -5.41 11.99 -1.14
C GLY A 242 -3.95 12.46 -1.11
N SER A 243 -3.69 13.55 -0.38
CA SER A 243 -2.34 14.10 -0.22
C SER A 243 -1.97 14.16 1.25
N ARG A 244 -0.72 13.80 1.56
CA ARG A 244 -0.11 14.02 2.88
C ARG A 244 0.28 15.49 3.10
N TYR A 245 0.51 16.24 2.02
CA TYR A 245 0.97 17.62 2.07
C TYR A 245 -0.16 18.65 1.97
N HIS A 246 -1.38 18.17 1.74
CA HIS A 246 -2.61 18.97 1.75
C HIS A 246 -3.74 18.03 2.16
N VAL A 247 -3.87 17.86 3.48
CA VAL A 247 -4.77 16.88 4.08
C VAL A 247 -6.13 17.52 4.30
N ASN A 248 -7.16 16.95 3.71
CA ASN A 248 -8.54 17.34 3.97
C ASN A 248 -9.07 16.51 5.14
N ALA A 249 -9.17 17.11 6.32
CA ALA A 249 -9.72 16.45 7.51
C ALA A 249 -11.25 16.29 7.44
N ALA A 250 -11.92 17.19 6.72
CA ALA A 250 -13.33 17.13 6.36
C ALA A 250 -13.47 17.23 4.84
N GLY A 251 -14.59 16.76 4.28
CA GLY A 251 -14.86 16.87 2.86
C GLY A 251 -14.98 18.35 2.48
N ASP A 252 -14.03 18.84 1.68
CA ASP A 252 -14.23 20.08 0.95
C ASP A 252 -15.16 19.81 -0.23
N ILE A 253 -16.46 19.94 0.00
CA ILE A 253 -17.51 19.86 -1.03
C ILE A 253 -17.39 21.07 -2.01
N THR A 254 -16.51 22.04 -1.75
CA THR A 254 -16.40 23.27 -2.56
C THR A 254 -15.38 23.18 -3.69
N SER A 255 -14.50 22.17 -3.72
CA SER A 255 -13.60 21.94 -4.86
C SER A 255 -14.35 21.21 -5.99
N LYS A 256 -15.03 22.01 -6.82
CA LYS A 256 -15.67 21.65 -8.10
C LYS A 256 -16.91 20.74 -8.03
N GLY A 257 -18.03 21.36 -7.65
CA GLY A 257 -19.30 21.14 -8.34
C GLY A 257 -20.18 19.96 -7.90
N HIS A 258 -19.86 19.23 -6.84
CA HIS A 258 -20.72 18.15 -6.35
C HIS A 258 -21.23 18.47 -4.94
N GLY A 259 -22.15 19.44 -4.85
CA GLY A 259 -22.90 19.80 -3.63
C GLY A 259 -23.84 18.73 -3.09
N ALA A 260 -23.68 17.47 -3.49
CA ALA A 260 -24.47 16.33 -3.08
C ALA A 260 -23.55 15.11 -2.87
N MET A 261 -23.94 14.22 -1.94
CA MET A 261 -23.31 12.91 -1.76
C MET A 261 -23.13 12.23 -3.14
N PRO A 262 -21.90 11.90 -3.57
CA PRO A 262 -21.69 11.26 -4.86
C PRO A 262 -22.44 9.94 -4.90
N LYS A 263 -23.21 9.71 -5.96
CA LYS A 263 -23.96 8.45 -6.15
C LYS A 263 -23.00 7.25 -6.20
N PRO A 264 -23.47 6.02 -5.93
CA PRO A 264 -22.67 4.83 -6.19
C PRO A 264 -22.12 4.83 -7.63
N GLY A 265 -20.80 4.88 -7.78
CA GLY A 265 -20.11 4.94 -9.07
C GLY A 265 -19.69 6.34 -9.55
N GLU A 266 -20.02 7.42 -8.84
CA GLU A 266 -19.51 8.76 -9.14
C GLU A 266 -18.10 8.95 -8.56
N ARG A 267 -17.21 9.56 -9.36
CA ARG A 267 -15.82 9.84 -8.95
C ARG A 267 -15.81 10.83 -7.81
N ARG A 268 -14.93 10.58 -6.84
CA ARG A 268 -14.77 11.40 -5.64
C ARG A 268 -13.38 11.99 -5.66
N ASP A 269 -13.29 13.31 -5.70
CA ASP A 269 -12.01 14.02 -5.76
C ASP A 269 -11.34 14.11 -4.38
N VAL A 270 -12.02 13.60 -3.33
CA VAL A 270 -11.52 13.61 -1.95
C VAL A 270 -11.61 12.21 -1.31
N ALA A 271 -10.46 11.70 -0.86
CA ALA A 271 -10.32 10.48 -0.07
C ALA A 271 -10.61 10.78 1.41
N THR A 272 -11.88 11.08 1.73
CA THR A 272 -12.34 11.40 3.09
C THR A 272 -13.46 10.46 3.53
N CYS A 273 -13.73 10.38 4.84
CA CYS A 273 -14.82 9.57 5.37
C CYS A 273 -16.19 10.03 4.83
N GLU A 274 -16.39 11.35 4.74
CA GLU A 274 -17.65 11.98 4.32
C GLU A 274 -18.04 11.61 2.88
N SER A 275 -17.06 11.26 2.05
CA SER A 275 -17.27 10.76 0.69
C SER A 275 -18.18 9.53 0.62
N CYS A 276 -18.20 8.69 1.67
CA CYS A 276 -19.07 7.52 1.79
C CYS A 276 -20.15 7.67 2.87
N HIS A 277 -19.80 8.31 3.99
CA HIS A 277 -20.59 8.24 5.24
C HIS A 277 -21.39 9.52 5.54
N GLY A 278 -21.18 10.60 4.79
CA GLY A 278 -21.78 11.91 5.08
C GLY A 278 -21.24 12.53 6.37
N LYS A 279 -21.86 13.65 6.79
CA LYS A 279 -21.41 14.47 7.94
C LYS A 279 -22.02 14.07 9.29
N ALA A 280 -23.12 13.34 9.27
CA ALA A 280 -23.85 12.89 10.44
C ALA A 280 -24.13 11.37 10.37
N PRO A 281 -23.07 10.53 10.39
CA PRO A 281 -23.20 9.10 10.14
C PRO A 281 -23.77 8.31 11.33
N HIS A 282 -23.87 8.91 12.51
CA HIS A 282 -24.31 8.20 13.71
C HIS A 282 -25.83 8.11 13.74
N GLU A 283 -26.33 6.88 13.76
CA GLU A 283 -27.72 6.50 13.94
C GLU A 283 -27.80 5.44 15.05
N GLY A 284 -28.99 5.23 15.63
CA GLY A 284 -29.14 4.16 16.61
C GLY A 284 -30.39 4.27 17.49
N PRO A 285 -30.60 3.28 18.37
CA PRO A 285 -31.78 3.20 19.23
C PRO A 285 -31.84 4.30 20.29
N ASN A 286 -30.74 5.03 20.52
CA ASN A 286 -30.69 6.22 21.37
C ASN A 286 -30.47 7.47 20.50
N PRO A 287 -31.55 8.18 20.10
CA PRO A 287 -31.45 9.35 19.24
C PRO A 287 -30.62 10.48 19.86
N LEU A 288 -30.67 10.66 21.18
CA LEU A 288 -29.90 11.72 21.86
C LEU A 288 -28.39 11.46 21.79
N LEU A 289 -27.97 10.20 21.94
CA LEU A 289 -26.58 9.81 21.76
C LEU A 289 -26.12 10.01 20.32
N ALA A 290 -26.93 9.58 19.34
CA ALA A 290 -26.64 9.73 17.92
C ALA A 290 -26.48 11.21 17.53
N ILE A 291 -27.42 12.06 17.94
CA ILE A 291 -27.32 13.52 17.75
C ILE A 291 -26.03 14.05 18.37
N LYS A 292 -25.73 13.65 19.62
CA LYS A 292 -24.54 14.16 20.29
C LYS A 292 -23.24 13.72 19.61
N LEU A 293 -23.14 12.50 19.10
CA LEU A 293 -21.98 12.04 18.34
C LEU A 293 -21.85 12.79 17.01
N ASN A 294 -22.97 13.06 16.33
CA ASN A 294 -22.98 13.88 15.12
C ASN A 294 -22.50 15.31 15.41
N ASP A 295 -22.86 15.93 16.54
CA ASP A 295 -22.31 17.25 16.92
C ASP A 295 -20.78 17.25 17.09
N HIS A 296 -20.15 16.12 17.39
CA HIS A 296 -18.69 16.07 17.55
C HIS A 296 -17.96 16.21 16.21
N THR A 297 -18.59 15.88 15.08
CA THR A 297 -17.92 15.93 13.77
C THR A 297 -17.53 17.35 13.35
N ASP A 298 -18.12 18.38 13.99
CA ASP A 298 -17.73 19.78 13.84
C ASP A 298 -16.32 20.11 14.39
N ARG A 299 -15.78 19.26 15.27
CA ARG A 299 -14.54 19.54 16.03
C ARG A 299 -13.57 18.36 16.07
N VAL A 300 -14.08 17.14 16.00
CA VAL A 300 -13.32 15.89 16.15
C VAL A 300 -13.35 15.14 14.83
N ALA A 301 -12.17 14.89 14.27
CA ALA A 301 -12.05 14.13 13.02
C ALA A 301 -12.53 12.69 13.23
N CYS A 302 -13.17 12.10 12.21
CA CYS A 302 -13.66 10.72 12.26
C CYS A 302 -12.57 9.73 12.68
N GLN A 303 -11.35 9.94 12.18
CA GLN A 303 -10.16 9.13 12.47
C GLN A 303 -9.83 9.08 13.96
N THR A 304 -10.08 10.15 14.73
CA THR A 304 -9.83 10.19 16.17
C THR A 304 -10.65 9.16 16.92
N CYS A 305 -11.92 8.96 16.54
CA CYS A 305 -12.78 7.98 17.18
C CYS A 305 -12.70 6.59 16.54
N HIS A 306 -12.45 6.52 15.23
CA HIS A 306 -12.52 5.27 14.46
C HIS A 306 -11.17 4.60 14.20
N ILE A 307 -10.06 5.25 14.56
CA ILE A 307 -8.70 4.68 14.53
C ILE A 307 -8.08 4.88 15.92
N PRO A 308 -8.56 4.15 16.95
CA PRO A 308 -8.09 4.34 18.32
C PRO A 308 -6.64 3.87 18.52
N GLU A 309 -6.15 3.00 17.63
CA GLU A 309 -4.82 2.39 17.68
C GLU A 309 -4.32 2.20 16.24
N PHE A 310 -3.01 2.30 16.05
CA PHE A 310 -2.30 1.92 14.83
C PHE A 310 -1.25 0.85 15.13
N ALA A 311 -0.54 0.35 14.11
CA ALA A 311 0.37 -0.79 14.21
C ALA A 311 -0.31 -2.07 14.71
N LYS A 312 -1.49 -2.34 14.14
CA LYS A 312 -2.31 -3.52 14.41
C LYS A 312 -1.85 -4.74 13.63
N GLY A 313 -2.35 -5.91 14.05
CA GLY A 313 -2.21 -7.16 13.31
C GLY A 313 -0.89 -7.89 13.55
N GLY A 314 -0.22 -7.63 14.68
CA GLY A 314 1.01 -8.31 15.06
C GLY A 314 2.28 -7.75 14.39
N ILE A 315 2.18 -6.58 13.74
CA ILE A 315 3.28 -5.95 13.00
C ILE A 315 3.65 -4.63 13.65
N ALA A 316 4.79 -4.61 14.36
CA ALA A 316 5.21 -3.44 15.09
C ALA A 316 5.67 -2.28 14.19
N THR A 317 5.48 -1.06 14.67
CA THR A 317 6.00 0.16 14.04
C THR A 317 7.11 0.77 14.88
N LYS A 318 8.02 1.51 14.25
CA LYS A 318 9.09 2.20 14.97
C LYS A 318 8.57 3.53 15.50
N THR A 319 8.51 3.65 16.81
CA THR A 319 8.04 4.86 17.52
C THR A 319 9.18 5.84 17.81
N SER A 320 10.42 5.36 17.84
CA SER A 320 11.61 6.21 18.00
C SER A 320 12.82 5.65 17.24
N TRP A 321 13.65 6.56 16.73
CA TRP A 321 14.95 6.27 16.13
C TRP A 321 15.97 7.29 16.63
N ASP A 322 16.88 6.85 17.49
CA ASP A 322 17.96 7.69 18.01
C ASP A 322 19.26 7.43 17.24
N TRP A 323 19.58 8.33 16.30
CA TRP A 323 20.83 8.29 15.54
C TRP A 323 22.07 8.66 16.38
N SER A 324 21.91 9.34 17.52
CA SER A 324 23.05 9.84 18.31
C SER A 324 23.89 8.71 18.93
N THR A 325 23.29 7.52 19.07
CA THR A 325 23.93 6.35 19.66
C THR A 325 24.60 5.43 18.64
N ALA A 326 24.53 5.76 17.35
CA ALA A 326 25.17 4.99 16.29
C ALA A 326 26.70 4.94 16.45
N GLY A 327 27.33 3.95 15.82
CA GLY A 327 28.79 3.82 15.77
C GLY A 327 29.41 3.01 16.91
N LYS A 328 28.65 2.49 17.89
CA LYS A 328 29.21 1.56 18.89
C LYS A 328 29.62 0.27 18.18
N MET A 329 30.79 -0.26 18.54
CA MET A 329 31.37 -1.47 17.95
C MET A 329 31.56 -2.53 19.03
N LYS A 330 31.49 -3.80 18.65
CA LYS A 330 31.79 -4.94 19.52
C LYS A 330 32.94 -5.71 18.89
N ASP A 331 34.05 -5.85 19.61
CA ASP A 331 35.27 -6.49 19.13
C ASP A 331 35.79 -5.90 17.79
N GLY A 332 35.67 -4.58 17.65
CA GLY A 332 36.08 -3.85 16.44
C GLY A 332 35.15 -4.06 15.23
N LYS A 333 33.99 -4.71 15.40
CA LYS A 333 33.02 -4.98 14.33
C LYS A 333 31.67 -4.30 14.61
N PRO A 334 30.93 -3.89 13.56
CA PRO A 334 29.53 -3.48 13.72
C PRO A 334 28.70 -4.63 14.28
N TYR A 335 27.71 -4.31 15.11
CA TYR A 335 26.79 -5.27 15.69
C TYR A 335 25.35 -4.72 15.67
N GLY A 336 24.40 -5.60 15.98
CA GLY A 336 23.02 -5.25 16.20
C GLY A 336 22.48 -5.99 17.42
N GLU A 337 21.39 -5.46 17.97
CA GLU A 337 20.64 -6.10 19.05
C GLU A 337 19.19 -6.25 18.60
N GLU A 338 18.52 -7.31 19.04
CA GLU A 338 17.16 -7.67 18.63
C GLU A 338 16.29 -8.01 19.85
N ASN A 339 16.21 -7.05 20.77
CA ASN A 339 15.60 -7.26 22.09
C ASN A 339 14.07 -7.06 22.09
N TYR A 340 13.45 -6.90 20.92
CA TYR A 340 12.01 -6.77 20.76
C TYR A 340 11.51 -7.88 19.84
N VAL A 341 10.49 -8.60 20.29
CA VAL A 341 9.79 -9.63 19.52
C VAL A 341 8.37 -9.14 19.31
N GLN A 342 8.00 -8.91 18.06
CA GLN A 342 6.65 -8.43 17.73
C GLN A 342 5.62 -9.56 17.76
N GLY A 343 4.34 -9.25 17.64
CA GLY A 343 3.23 -10.19 17.79
C GLY A 343 3.26 -11.42 16.88
N ASP A 344 3.89 -11.35 15.69
CA ASP A 344 4.09 -12.49 14.79
C ASP A 344 5.32 -13.37 15.12
N GLY A 345 6.05 -13.04 16.19
CA GLY A 345 7.24 -13.76 16.65
C GLY A 345 8.54 -13.33 15.99
N ARG A 346 8.53 -12.36 15.06
CA ARG A 346 9.76 -11.83 14.47
C ARG A 346 10.54 -10.96 15.46
N HIS A 347 11.84 -11.18 15.47
CA HIS A 347 12.79 -10.35 16.18
C HIS A 347 13.05 -9.06 15.40
N MET A 348 12.92 -7.93 16.07
CA MET A 348 13.14 -6.60 15.50
C MET A 348 14.43 -6.03 16.06
N HIS A 349 15.27 -5.47 15.19
CA HIS A 349 16.45 -4.75 15.66
C HIS A 349 16.03 -3.64 16.62
N THR A 350 16.61 -3.60 17.81
CA THR A 350 16.50 -2.52 18.80
C THR A 350 17.73 -1.63 18.79
N TYR A 351 18.85 -2.11 18.23
CA TYR A 351 20.05 -1.33 17.98
C TYR A 351 20.75 -1.82 16.72
N LEU A 352 21.37 -0.92 15.96
CA LEU A 352 22.32 -1.23 14.90
C LEU A 352 23.49 -0.24 14.93
N SER A 353 24.73 -0.70 14.86
CA SER A 353 25.91 0.20 14.78
C SER A 353 25.82 1.21 13.63
N THR A 354 25.12 0.87 12.55
CA THR A 354 24.95 1.74 11.38
C THR A 354 23.83 2.76 11.52
N LYS A 355 22.99 2.68 12.56
CA LYS A 355 21.73 3.44 12.65
C LYS A 355 21.38 3.93 14.06
N GLY A 356 21.97 3.40 15.11
CA GLY A 356 21.64 3.75 16.50
C GLY A 356 20.52 2.90 17.08
N ASP A 357 19.85 3.44 18.10
CA ASP A 357 18.83 2.76 18.90
C ASP A 357 17.41 2.97 18.34
N PHE A 358 16.54 1.99 18.55
CA PHE A 358 15.15 1.98 18.09
C PHE A 358 14.18 1.60 19.21
N THR A 359 13.00 2.21 19.19
CA THR A 359 11.85 1.78 19.99
C THR A 359 10.72 1.34 19.07
N TRP A 360 10.04 0.27 19.46
CA TRP A 360 8.94 -0.33 18.71
C TRP A 360 7.64 -0.29 19.53
N GLY A 361 6.51 -0.31 18.83
CA GLY A 361 5.19 -0.44 19.44
C GLY A 361 4.21 -1.17 18.52
N GLU A 362 3.25 -1.84 19.12
CA GLU A 362 2.08 -2.46 18.50
C GLU A 362 0.83 -1.89 19.18
N ASP A 363 -0.28 -1.84 18.44
CA ASP A 363 -1.57 -1.31 18.94
C ASP A 363 -1.40 0.06 19.63
N VAL A 364 -0.61 0.93 19.00
CA VAL A 364 -0.17 2.20 19.58
C VAL A 364 -1.29 3.22 19.52
N GLU A 365 -1.59 3.86 20.65
CA GLU A 365 -2.53 4.98 20.71
C GLU A 365 -1.97 6.20 19.95
N PRO A 366 -2.75 6.82 19.03
CA PRO A 366 -2.33 8.03 18.34
C PRO A 366 -2.09 9.21 19.29
N PHE A 367 -1.19 10.09 18.87
CA PHE A 367 -1.13 11.44 19.44
C PHE A 367 -2.23 12.31 18.84
N TYR A 368 -3.04 12.94 19.68
CA TYR A 368 -4.12 13.83 19.27
C TYR A 368 -3.68 15.30 19.33
N ALA A 369 -3.89 16.04 18.24
CA ALA A 369 -3.60 17.47 18.15
C ALA A 369 -4.65 18.19 17.32
N TRP A 370 -4.77 19.50 17.53
CA TRP A 370 -5.51 20.36 16.61
C TRP A 370 -4.85 20.35 15.24
N PHE A 371 -5.66 20.18 14.20
CA PHE A 371 -5.20 20.13 12.82
C PHE A 371 -6.13 20.95 11.94
N ASN A 372 -5.58 21.88 11.16
CA ASN A 372 -6.33 22.81 10.32
C ASN A 372 -6.12 22.58 8.82
N GLY A 373 -5.54 21.44 8.42
CA GLY A 373 -5.23 21.10 7.03
C GLY A 373 -3.80 21.45 6.59
N GLN A 374 -3.06 22.24 7.38
CA GLN A 374 -1.67 22.62 7.08
C GLN A 374 -0.70 21.75 7.89
N VAL A 375 0.32 21.20 7.20
CA VAL A 375 1.39 20.34 7.75
C VAL A 375 2.73 21.03 7.67
#